data_AF-A0A1F5NS23-F1
#
_entry.id   AF-A0A1F5NS23-F1
#
_cell.length_a   1.000
_cell.length_b   1.000
_cell.length_c   1.000
_cell.angle_alpha   90.00
_cell.angle_beta   90.00
_cell.angle_gamma   90.00
#
_symmetry.space_group_name_H-M   'P 1'
#
loop_
_entity.id
_entity.type
_entity.pdbx_description
1 polymer ?
#
loop_
_entity_poly.entity_id
_entity_poly.type
_entity_poly.pdbx_seq_one_letter_code
_entity_poly.pdbx_strand_id
1 'polypeptide(L)' 'MPDLGQKPNLPINKWRIANLGFEMGFIIALPLLVFILVGKWLDAKFNSTPWLTLTGIVLAITLTTTWLTKRLKEYIK' A
#
# COMPACT_ATOMS: atom_id res chain seq x y z
N MET A 1 -21.75 -41.86 10.02
CA MET A 1 -21.04 -40.84 10.82
C MET A 1 -20.62 -39.72 9.86
N PRO A 2 -21.19 -38.50 9.95
CA PRO A 2 -20.73 -37.36 9.16
C PRO A 2 -19.70 -36.52 9.92
N ASP A 3 -18.85 -35.85 9.13
CA ASP A 3 -17.87 -34.81 9.45
C ASP A 3 -16.54 -35.17 10.15
N LEU A 4 -15.48 -35.21 9.35
CA LEU A 4 -14.17 -34.65 9.72
C LEU A 4 -13.60 -33.89 8.52
N GLY A 5 -13.76 -32.56 8.56
CA GLY A 5 -13.39 -31.61 7.52
C GLY A 5 -12.02 -31.87 6.89
N GLN A 6 -12.05 -32.28 5.62
CA GLN A 6 -10.87 -32.17 4.76
C GLN A 6 -10.57 -30.68 4.56
N LYS A 7 -9.54 -30.18 5.25
CA LYS A 7 -8.95 -28.89 4.89
C LYS A 7 -8.45 -29.03 3.45
N PRO A 8 -8.96 -28.24 2.50
CA PRO A 8 -8.54 -28.38 1.11
C PRO A 8 -7.03 -28.22 1.05
N ASN A 9 -6.34 -29.27 0.60
CA ASN A 9 -4.91 -29.25 0.36
C ASN A 9 -4.68 -28.45 -0.93
N LEU A 10 -4.87 -27.13 -0.83
CA LEU A 10 -4.60 -26.20 -1.91
C LEU A 10 -3.10 -26.29 -2.18
N PRO A 11 -2.64 -26.77 -3.35
CA PRO A 11 -1.24 -26.74 -3.68
C PRO A 11 -0.82 -25.27 -3.64
N ILE A 12 -0.07 -24.92 -2.59
CA ILE A 12 0.42 -23.56 -2.38
C ILE A 12 1.40 -23.27 -3.51
N ASN A 13 0.86 -22.72 -4.59
CA ASN A 13 1.63 -22.37 -5.75
C ASN A 13 2.49 -21.16 -5.34
N LYS A 14 3.78 -21.41 -5.07
CA LYS A 14 4.72 -20.41 -4.56
C LYS A 14 4.72 -19.13 -5.42
N TRP A 15 4.48 -19.30 -6.72
CA TRP A 15 4.29 -18.22 -7.68
C TRP A 15 3.07 -17.34 -7.39
N ARG A 16 1.93 -17.91 -6.97
CA ARG A 16 0.75 -17.13 -6.55
C ARG A 16 1.02 -16.30 -5.31
N ILE A 17 1.74 -16.85 -4.32
CA ILE A 17 2.10 -16.08 -3.13
C ILE A 17 3.05 -14.94 -3.49
N ALA A 18 4.04 -15.21 -4.33
CA ALA A 18 4.96 -14.18 -4.80
C ALA A 18 4.23 -13.06 -5.56
N ASN A 19 3.30 -13.42 -6.46
CA ASN A 19 2.51 -12.43 -7.21
C ASN A 19 1.62 -11.58 -6.29
N LEU A 20 0.97 -12.21 -5.30
CA LEU A 20 0.16 -11.50 -4.31
C LEU A 20 1.00 -10.48 -3.51
N GLY A 21 2.18 -10.91 -3.04
CA GLY A 21 3.09 -10.01 -2.33
C GLY A 21 3.56 -8.84 -3.21
N PHE A 22 3.81 -9.10 -4.49
CA PHE A 22 4.22 -8.07 -5.45
C PHE A 22 3.09 -7.06 -5.74
N GLU A 23 1.86 -7.54 -5.93
CA GLU A 23 0.69 -6.70 -6.17
C GLU A 23 0.39 -5.79 -4.97
N MET A 24 0.49 -6.33 -3.75
CA MET A 24 0.37 -5.56 -2.51
C MET A 24 1.49 -4.54 -2.36
N GLY A 25 2.73 -4.94 -2.62
CA GLY A 25 3.89 -4.05 -2.61
C GLY A 25 3.75 -2.90 -3.60
N PHE A 26 3.26 -3.18 -4.82
CA PHE A 26 3.06 -2.17 -5.85
C PHE A 26 1.97 -1.16 -5.47
N ILE A 27 0.85 -1.62 -4.90
CA ILE A 27 -0.23 -0.77 -4.39
C ILE A 27 0.25 0.23 -3.33
N ILE A 28 1.22 -0.16 -2.50
CA ILE A 28 1.78 0.70 -1.45
C ILE A 28 2.90 1.60 -2.00
N ALA A 29 3.79 1.03 -2.82
CA ALA A 29 4.96 1.72 -3.34
C ALA A 29 4.59 2.84 -4.32
N LEU A 30 3.55 2.64 -5.14
CA LEU A 30 3.14 3.62 -6.15
C LEU A 30 2.77 4.99 -5.56
N PRO A 31 1.83 5.10 -4.60
CA PRO A 31 1.52 6.40 -3.98
C PRO A 31 2.70 6.97 -3.20
N LEU A 32 3.47 6.14 -2.48
CA LEU A 32 4.66 6.60 -1.75
C LEU A 32 5.68 7.25 -2.70
N LEU A 33 5.99 6.60 -3.82
CA LEU A 33 6.92 7.12 -4.81
C LEU A 33 6.43 8.43 -5.42
N VAL A 34 5.14 8.53 -5.74
CA VAL A 34 4.54 9.77 -6.27
C VAL A 34 4.70 10.92 -5.27
N PHE A 35 4.35 10.71 -4.01
CA PHE A 35 4.46 11.75 -2.99
C PHE A 35 5.92 12.13 -2.69
N ILE A 36 6.84 11.17 -2.69
CA ILE A 36 8.27 11.43 -2.51
C ILE A 36 8.82 12.25 -3.69
N LEU A 37 8.49 11.88 -4.93
CA LEU A 37 8.95 12.62 -6.12
C LEU A 37 8.39 14.03 -6.16
N VAL A 38 7.08 14.19 -5.90
CA VAL A 38 6.43 15.51 -5.85
C VAL A 38 7.02 16.36 -4.72
N GLY A 39 7.20 15.80 -3.53
CA GLY A 39 7.80 16.49 -2.40
C GLY A 39 9.24 16.92 -2.68
N LYS A 40 10.04 16.03 -3.28
CA LYS A 40 11.43 16.34 -3.66
C LYS A 40 11.52 17.41 -4.75
N TRP A 41 10.61 17.39 -5.72
CA TRP A 41 10.55 18.41 -6.77
C TRP A 41 10.15 19.78 -6.20
N LEU A 42 9.21 19.81 -5.24
CA LEU A 42 8.82 21.03 -4.55
C LEU A 42 9.96 21.58 -3.67
N ASP A 43 10.63 20.74 -2.89
CA ASP A 43 11.79 21.16 -2.08
C ASP A 43 12.90 21.74 -2.97
N ALA A 44 13.20 21.09 -4.10
CA ALA A 44 14.19 21.59 -5.05
C ALA A 44 13.80 22.93 -5.68
N LYS A 45 12.51 23.16 -5.93
CA LYS A 45 12.00 24.43 -6.49
C LYS A 45 12.03 25.57 -5.47
N PHE A 46 11.76 25.29 -4.19
CA PHE A 46 11.69 26.29 -3.13
C PHE A 46 13.00 26.46 -2.35
N ASN A 47 14.06 25.72 -2.71
CA ASN A 47 15.37 25.72 -2.03
C ASN A 47 15.26 25.53 -0.50
N SER A 48 14.14 24.94 -0.08
CA SER A 48 13.84 24.71 1.32
C SER A 48 14.54 23.42 1.72
N THR A 49 15.13 23.40 2.92
CA THR A 49 15.51 22.16 3.61
C THR A 49 14.36 21.16 3.51
N PRO A 50 14.61 19.84 3.52
CA PRO A 50 13.69 18.78 3.05
C PRO A 50 12.39 18.61 3.88
N TRP A 51 11.64 19.69 4.03
CA TRP A 51 10.45 19.88 4.83
C TRP A 51 9.20 19.62 3.97
N LEU A 52 9.21 19.96 2.67
CA LEU A 52 8.10 19.61 1.77
C LEU A 52 8.10 18.12 1.45
N THR A 53 9.27 17.48 1.36
CA THR A 53 9.37 16.03 1.24
C THR A 53 8.86 15.36 2.52
N LEU A 54 9.23 15.87 3.70
CA LEU A 54 8.78 15.31 4.98
C LEU A 54 7.26 15.45 5.17
N THR A 55 6.71 16.63 4.91
CA THR A 55 5.25 16.85 4.94
C THR A 55 4.53 16.06 3.86
N GLY A 56 5.13 15.90 2.68
CA GLY A 56 4.64 15.04 1.60
C GLY A 56 4.56 13.57 1.99
N ILE A 57 5.55 13.04 2.73
CA ILE A 57 5.53 11.67 3.27
C ILE A 57 4.44 11.52 4.33
N VAL A 58 4.33 12.47 5.26
CA VAL A 58 3.27 12.45 6.29
C VAL A 58 1.89 12.52 5.65
N LEU A 59 1.71 13.38 4.64
CA LEU A 59 0.48 13.45 3.84
C LEU A 59 0.21 12.13 3.11
N ALA A 60 1.22 11.53 2.49
CA ALA A 60 1.09 10.25 1.80
C ALA A 60 0.58 9.17 2.76
N ILE A 61 1.19 9.04 3.94
CA ILE A 61 0.78 8.06 4.96
C ILE A 61 -0.65 8.34 5.40
N THR A 62 -1.00 9.60 5.68
CA THR A 62 -2.35 9.97 6.12
C THR A 62 -3.40 9.71 5.04
N LEU A 63 -3.09 10.04 3.78
CA LEU A 63 -3.98 9.82 2.66
C LEU A 63 -4.16 8.32 2.39
N THR A 64 -3.08 7.54 2.44
CA THR A 64 -3.11 6.09 2.25
C THR A 64 -3.92 5.43 3.37
N THR A 65 -3.74 5.85 4.61
CA THR A 65 -4.47 5.33 5.78
C THR A 65 -5.97 5.66 5.71
N THR A 66 -6.31 6.92 5.40
CA THR A 66 -7.71 7.35 5.30
C THR A 66 -8.42 6.75 4.08
N TRP A 67 -7.70 6.56 2.98
CA TRP A 67 -8.26 5.95 1.79
C TRP A 67 -8.42 4.43 1.95
N LEU A 68 -7.42 3.76 2.54
CA LEU A 68 -7.50 2.33 2.86
C LEU A 68 -8.65 2.03 3.82
N THR A 69 -8.82 2.83 4.88
CA THR A 69 -9.95 2.67 5.81
C THR A 69 -11.30 2.89 5.13
N LYS A 70 -11.42 3.87 4.22
CA LYS A 70 -12.63 4.04 3.38
C LYS A 70 -12.89 2.80 2.51
N ARG A 71 -11.88 2.30 1.82
CA ARG A 71 -11.97 1.14 0.93
C ARG A 71 -12.33 -0.14 1.68
N LEU A 72 -11.76 -0.34 2.86
CA LEU A 72 -12.11 -1.45 3.76
C LEU A 72 -13.56 -1.35 4.23
N LYS A 73 -14.03 -0.15 4.57
CA LYS A 73 -15.42 0.09 4.98
C LYS A 73 -16.41 -0.20 3.85
N GLU A 74 -15.99 0.04 2.61
CA GLU A 74 -16.76 -0.28 1.39
C GLU A 74 -16.89 -1.78 1.15
N TYR A 75 -15.88 -2.58 1.52
CA TYR A 75 -15.91 -4.04 1.41
C TYR A 75 -16.63 -4.75 2.57
N ILE A 76 -16.74 -4.11 3.73
CA ILE A 76 -17.38 -4.66 4.94
C ILE A 76 -18.89 -4.40 4.96
N LYS A 77 -19.41 -3.49 4.13
CA LYS A 77 -20.84 -3.17 4.02
C LYS A 77 -21.52 -4.02 2.96
#